data_AF-A0A846S5J1-F1
#
_entry.id   AF-A0A846S5J1-F1
#
_cell.length_a   1.000
_cell.length_b   1.000
_cell.length_c   1.000
_cell.angle_alpha   90.00
_cell.angle_beta   90.00
_cell.angle_gamma   90.00
#
_symmetry.space_group_name_H-M   'P 1'
#
loop_
_entity.id
_entity.type
_entity.pdbx_description
1 polymer ?
#
loop_
_entity_poly.entity_id
_entity_poly.type
_entity_poly.pdbx_seq_one_letter_code
_entity_poly.pdbx_strand_id
1 'polypeptide(L)'
;MSGLDIEHGGVIAVDTEQLRDVGSRIRTVVMQCEEARTAIVRAGALLASAPEAAPQVDIGALHRSGEGVEALRVELDDARAGILLMADAFEVVELRAQAEALTLADAAAARMIQARIDRLIDGDARIGVMADWLVADWAGRRHGGMPEPMGIFGMLPSLLLAGAFAGLTTTLGKVPSGARLTGAADPVRVTPTATSTPAGAPKGVAGALKRLPSTSAQVAVEKYTMPDGATRYVTYVKGTQNSVPWEGGEDDPWDMKSNLELYQGQRSASYQATVDALAAAGAEPGDRVDIVGYSQGGMIAAHLAMESDYDVALQLTAGSPQESSLDDGQTLIQLSHSDDVVAKLAAGGSATGTGSPDSFTATREVDPQDGVFDLSLQPHAIEAYIETAQMVDASSDPRAEALDAYWRELGDAVEIERTEFHAERVKQ
;
A
#
# COMPACT_ATOMS: atom_id res chain seq x y z
N MET A 1 -12.26 -19.17 6.61
CA MET A 1 -12.20 -17.70 6.50
C MET A 1 -11.59 -17.42 5.14
N SER A 2 -12.19 -16.53 4.35
CA SER A 2 -11.91 -16.37 2.91
C SER A 2 -10.54 -15.75 2.58
N GLY A 3 -9.72 -15.36 3.57
CA GLY A 3 -8.45 -14.66 3.33
C GLY A 3 -8.61 -13.23 2.82
N LEU A 4 -9.85 -12.74 2.69
CA LEU A 4 -10.17 -11.34 2.41
C LEU A 4 -10.48 -10.62 3.73
N ASP A 5 -9.84 -9.49 3.91
CA ASP A 5 -10.10 -8.53 4.98
C ASP A 5 -10.65 -7.23 4.37
N ILE A 6 -11.64 -6.60 5.02
CA ILE A 6 -12.25 -5.35 4.55
C ILE A 6 -12.26 -4.36 5.70
N GLU A 7 -11.48 -3.29 5.57
CA GLU A 7 -11.28 -2.28 6.60
C GLU A 7 -11.57 -0.89 6.05
N HIS A 8 -11.90 0.08 6.92
CA HIS A 8 -12.21 1.45 6.45
C HIS A 8 -10.92 2.19 6.04
N GLY A 9 -9.79 1.79 6.64
CA GLY A 9 -8.44 2.11 6.22
C GLY A 9 -7.44 1.51 7.20
N GLY A 10 -6.26 1.20 6.66
CA GLY A 10 -5.21 0.47 7.35
C GLY A 10 -4.60 1.30 8.46
N VAL A 11 -5.05 1.05 9.69
CA VAL A 11 -4.10 1.07 10.81
C VAL A 11 -2.87 0.34 10.30
N ILE A 12 -1.68 0.92 10.48
CA ILE A 12 -0.48 0.08 10.43
C ILE A 12 -0.71 -0.92 11.55
N ALA A 13 -1.38 -2.03 11.25
CA ALA A 13 -1.53 -3.16 12.11
C ALA A 13 -0.12 -3.71 12.14
N VAL A 14 0.65 -3.20 13.11
CA VAL A 14 1.94 -3.78 13.39
C VAL A 14 1.61 -5.18 13.87
N ASP A 15 1.86 -6.15 13.01
CA ASP A 15 1.69 -7.55 13.34
C ASP A 15 2.68 -7.87 14.47
N THR A 16 2.17 -7.78 15.68
CA THR A 16 2.95 -8.03 16.89
C THR A 16 3.38 -9.50 16.97
N GLU A 17 2.66 -10.42 16.31
CA GLU A 17 3.06 -11.83 16.21
C GLU A 17 4.26 -11.98 15.27
N GLN A 18 4.28 -11.29 14.13
CA GLN A 18 5.42 -11.28 13.22
C GLN A 18 6.68 -10.70 13.89
N LEU A 19 6.56 -9.61 14.65
CA LEU A 19 7.67 -9.07 15.44
C LEU A 19 8.18 -10.08 16.48
N ARG A 20 7.28 -10.82 17.12
CA ARG A 20 7.63 -11.88 18.08
C ARG A 20 8.28 -13.10 17.40
N ASP A 21 7.89 -13.43 16.18
CA ASP A 21 8.55 -14.46 15.37
C ASP A 21 9.99 -14.04 15.03
N VAL A 22 10.20 -12.81 14.56
CA VAL A 22 11.54 -12.27 14.31
C VAL A 22 12.39 -12.34 15.58
N GLY A 23 11.86 -11.93 16.72
CA GLY A 23 12.54 -12.05 18.02
C GLY A 23 12.91 -13.51 18.36
N SER A 24 12.04 -14.47 18.03
CA SER A 24 12.28 -15.90 18.23
C SER A 24 13.38 -16.44 17.30
N ARG A 25 13.42 -15.97 16.05
CA ARG A 25 14.47 -16.32 15.08
C ARG A 25 15.83 -15.76 15.48
N ILE A 26 15.88 -14.50 15.93
CA ILE A 26 17.13 -13.89 16.43
C ILE A 26 17.66 -14.66 17.64
N ARG A 27 16.79 -15.11 18.57
CA ARG A 27 17.21 -15.95 19.70
C ARG A 27 17.93 -17.22 19.23
N THR A 28 17.46 -17.86 18.17
CA THR A 28 18.13 -19.05 17.60
C THR A 28 19.55 -18.72 17.13
N VAL A 29 19.75 -17.55 16.52
CA VAL A 29 21.09 -17.09 16.09
C VAL A 29 21.98 -16.76 17.29
N VAL A 30 21.43 -16.11 18.32
CA VAL A 30 22.15 -15.84 19.58
C VAL A 30 22.71 -17.14 20.19
N MET A 31 21.90 -18.20 20.25
CA MET A 31 22.34 -19.51 20.74
C MET A 31 23.47 -20.10 19.89
N GLN A 32 23.41 -19.96 18.56
CA GLN A 32 24.48 -20.41 17.67
C GLN A 32 25.78 -19.63 17.89
N CYS A 33 25.70 -18.32 18.15
CA CYS A 33 26.87 -17.52 18.51
C CYS A 33 27.50 -17.98 19.84
N GLU A 34 26.70 -18.33 20.85
CA GLU A 34 27.19 -18.87 22.13
C GLU A 34 27.94 -20.20 21.96
N GLU A 35 27.39 -21.11 21.15
CA GLU A 35 28.03 -22.38 20.81
C GLU A 35 29.34 -22.16 20.05
N ALA A 36 29.33 -21.29 19.03
CA ALA A 36 30.51 -20.96 18.25
C ALA A 36 31.62 -20.35 19.12
N ARG A 37 31.27 -19.41 20.01
CA ARG A 37 32.23 -18.81 20.94
C ARG A 37 32.84 -19.86 21.87
N THR A 38 32.01 -20.74 22.43
CA THR A 38 32.46 -21.82 23.32
C THR A 38 33.43 -22.75 22.60
N ALA A 39 33.14 -23.11 21.34
CA ALA A 39 34.02 -23.91 20.51
C ALA A 39 35.35 -23.20 20.22
N ILE A 40 35.32 -21.91 19.86
CA ILE A 40 36.52 -21.11 19.60
C ILE A 40 37.42 -21.01 20.85
N VAL A 41 36.83 -20.72 22.01
CA VAL A 41 37.58 -20.62 23.28
C VAL A 41 38.22 -21.97 23.63
N ARG A 42 37.47 -23.07 23.46
CA ARG A 42 37.98 -24.41 23.71
C ARG A 42 39.12 -24.78 22.76
N ALA A 43 38.97 -24.48 21.46
CA ALA A 43 40.01 -24.71 20.46
C ALA A 43 41.27 -23.90 20.77
N GLY A 44 41.12 -22.62 21.13
CA GLY A 44 42.23 -21.77 21.54
C GLY A 44 42.98 -22.31 22.76
N ALA A 45 42.27 -22.79 23.78
CA ALA A 45 42.88 -23.40 24.96
C ALA A 45 43.68 -24.67 24.63
N LEU A 46 43.14 -25.54 23.78
CA LEU A 46 43.82 -26.76 23.34
C LEU A 46 45.10 -26.44 22.54
N LEU A 47 45.01 -25.51 21.58
CA LEU A 47 46.15 -25.09 20.76
C LEU A 47 47.24 -24.40 21.58
N ALA A 48 46.87 -23.58 22.56
CA ALA A 48 47.82 -22.96 23.48
C ALA A 48 48.58 -23.98 24.33
N SER A 49 47.95 -25.12 24.66
CA SER A 49 48.58 -26.21 25.41
C SER A 49 49.51 -27.12 24.57
N ALA A 50 49.38 -27.08 23.24
CA ALA A 50 50.15 -27.91 22.31
C ALA A 50 50.47 -27.14 21.01
N PRO A 51 51.30 -26.08 21.08
CA PRO A 51 51.52 -25.16 19.95
C PRO A 51 52.14 -25.82 18.71
N GLU A 52 52.85 -26.94 18.88
CA GLU A 52 53.46 -27.69 17.77
C GLU A 52 52.46 -28.53 16.98
N ALA A 53 51.23 -28.71 17.47
CA ALA A 53 50.21 -29.53 16.81
C ALA A 53 49.58 -28.85 15.57
N ALA A 54 49.59 -27.52 15.52
CA ALA A 54 49.04 -26.75 14.39
C ALA A 54 49.75 -25.39 14.25
N PRO A 55 51.05 -25.37 13.88
CA PRO A 55 51.85 -24.14 13.79
C PRO A 55 51.34 -23.12 12.77
N GLN A 56 50.49 -23.56 11.83
CA GLN A 56 49.84 -22.72 10.83
C GLN A 56 48.66 -21.90 11.37
N VAL A 57 48.18 -22.17 12.58
CA VAL A 57 47.02 -21.48 13.16
C VAL A 57 47.47 -20.28 13.98
N ASP A 58 47.04 -19.09 13.59
CA ASP A 58 47.22 -17.87 14.38
C ASP A 58 46.24 -17.89 15.57
N ILE A 59 46.75 -18.26 16.74
CA ILE A 59 45.99 -18.30 18.01
C ILE A 59 45.44 -16.92 18.37
N GLY A 60 46.15 -15.85 18.05
CA GLY A 60 45.70 -14.48 18.27
C GLY A 60 44.51 -14.12 17.37
N ALA A 61 44.54 -14.52 16.10
CA ALA A 61 43.40 -14.36 15.19
C ALA A 61 42.19 -15.19 15.62
N LEU A 62 42.40 -16.41 16.12
CA LEU A 62 41.34 -17.25 16.66
C LEU A 62 40.70 -16.61 17.89
N HIS A 63 41.50 -16.02 18.80
CA HIS A 63 40.99 -15.29 19.96
C HIS A 63 40.13 -14.08 19.54
N ARG A 64 40.65 -13.24 18.62
CA ARG A 64 39.90 -12.09 18.08
C ARG A 64 38.59 -12.51 17.41
N SER A 65 38.56 -13.67 16.74
CA SER A 65 37.32 -14.22 16.17
C SER A 65 36.31 -14.57 17.26
N GLY A 66 36.77 -15.12 18.39
CA GLY A 66 35.92 -15.39 19.56
C GLY A 66 35.36 -14.12 20.20
N GLU A 67 36.16 -13.05 20.28
CA GLU A 67 35.69 -11.73 20.73
C GLU A 67 34.67 -11.13 19.75
N GLY A 68 34.89 -11.26 18.43
CA GLY A 68 33.96 -10.79 17.42
C GLY A 68 32.61 -11.51 17.46
N VAL A 69 32.60 -12.83 17.67
CA VAL A 69 31.37 -13.62 17.84
C VAL A 69 30.62 -13.21 19.11
N GLU A 70 31.33 -12.89 20.20
CA GLU A 70 30.70 -12.40 21.43
C GLU A 70 30.08 -11.01 21.24
N ALA A 71 30.76 -10.09 20.55
CA ALA A 71 30.22 -8.78 20.23
C ALA A 71 28.94 -8.88 19.39
N LEU A 72 28.94 -9.73 18.37
CA LEU A 72 27.76 -9.99 17.54
C LEU A 72 26.61 -10.60 18.36
N ARG A 73 26.91 -11.53 19.28
CA ARG A 73 25.91 -12.12 20.17
C ARG A 73 25.21 -11.06 21.01
N VAL A 74 25.97 -10.14 21.60
CA VAL A 74 25.44 -9.03 22.41
C VAL A 74 24.54 -8.13 21.56
N GLU A 75 24.99 -7.74 20.37
CA GLU A 75 24.21 -6.91 19.45
C GLU A 75 22.88 -7.57 19.04
N LEU A 76 22.90 -8.87 18.76
CA LEU A 76 21.70 -9.64 18.42
C LEU A 76 20.72 -9.75 19.60
N ASP A 77 21.22 -9.93 20.83
CA ASP A 77 20.33 -10.01 22.00
C ASP A 77 19.71 -8.65 22.34
N ASP A 78 20.47 -7.55 22.17
CA ASP A 78 19.95 -6.18 22.30
C ASP A 78 18.88 -5.89 21.23
N ALA A 79 19.13 -6.25 19.96
CA ALA A 79 18.16 -6.10 18.88
C ALA A 79 16.88 -6.91 19.14
N ARG A 80 17.03 -8.16 19.62
CA ARG A 80 15.90 -9.00 20.03
C ARG A 80 15.08 -8.35 21.14
N ALA A 81 15.74 -7.85 22.18
CA ALA A 81 15.07 -7.18 23.29
C ALA A 81 14.32 -5.93 22.82
N GLY A 82 14.91 -5.15 21.91
CA GLY A 82 14.27 -3.99 21.30
C GLY A 82 13.02 -4.35 20.48
N ILE A 83 13.09 -5.40 19.65
CA ILE A 83 11.95 -5.85 18.82
C ILE A 83 10.78 -6.33 19.69
N LEU A 84 11.06 -7.12 20.74
CA LEU A 84 10.00 -7.60 21.64
C LEU A 84 9.38 -6.46 22.44
N LEU A 85 10.20 -5.51 22.90
CA LEU A 85 9.71 -4.30 23.56
C LEU A 85 8.79 -3.49 22.63
N MET A 86 9.14 -3.41 21.35
CA MET A 86 8.33 -2.73 20.33
C MET A 86 7.00 -3.44 20.09
N ALA A 87 7.01 -4.77 19.99
CA ALA A 87 5.80 -5.58 19.87
C ALA A 87 4.86 -5.36 21.06
N ASP A 88 5.38 -5.37 22.29
CA ASP A 88 4.58 -5.13 23.50
C ASP A 88 4.01 -3.70 23.54
N ALA A 89 4.76 -2.70 23.08
CA ALA A 89 4.30 -1.31 23.04
C ALA A 89 3.16 -1.10 22.02
N PHE A 90 3.29 -1.67 20.81
CA PHE A 90 2.20 -1.62 19.83
C PHE A 90 0.95 -2.36 20.32
N GLU A 91 1.12 -3.52 20.98
CA GLU A 91 0.01 -4.25 21.59
C GLU A 91 -0.69 -3.41 22.67
N VAL A 92 0.06 -2.68 23.51
CA VAL A 92 -0.52 -1.78 24.50
C VAL A 92 -1.31 -0.63 23.86
N VAL A 93 -0.83 -0.06 22.75
CA VAL A 93 -1.55 0.98 22.00
C VAL A 93 -2.89 0.43 21.49
N GLU A 94 -2.87 -0.74 20.87
CA GLU A 94 -4.08 -1.39 20.34
C GLU A 94 -5.09 -1.71 21.46
N LEU A 95 -4.63 -2.33 22.55
CA LEU A 95 -5.48 -2.66 23.70
C LEU A 95 -6.09 -1.41 24.34
N ARG A 96 -5.35 -0.29 24.41
CA ARG A 96 -5.90 0.99 24.94
C ARG A 96 -7.04 1.50 24.08
N ALA A 97 -6.89 1.46 22.75
CA ALA A 97 -7.95 1.84 21.81
C ALA A 97 -9.18 0.93 21.95
N GLN A 98 -8.98 -0.39 22.07
CA GLN A 98 -10.08 -1.35 22.29
C GLN A 98 -10.79 -1.11 23.63
N ALA A 99 -10.06 -0.83 24.72
CA ALA A 99 -10.63 -0.54 26.02
C ALA A 99 -11.48 0.75 26.01
N GLU A 100 -11.01 1.80 25.33
CA GLU A 100 -11.75 3.05 25.18
C GLU A 100 -13.07 2.84 24.44
N ALA A 101 -13.04 2.13 23.30
CA ALA A 101 -14.24 1.81 22.51
C ALA A 101 -15.28 1.01 23.31
N LEU A 102 -14.83 0.10 24.17
CA LEU A 102 -15.71 -0.76 24.98
C LEU A 102 -16.23 -0.10 26.25
N THR A 103 -15.70 1.06 26.65
CA THR A 103 -16.03 1.67 27.95
C THR A 103 -17.52 1.98 28.11
N LEU A 104 -18.21 2.32 27.02
CA LEU A 104 -19.65 2.63 27.01
C LEU A 104 -20.54 1.41 26.68
N ALA A 105 -19.98 0.37 26.05
CA ALA A 105 -20.72 -0.79 25.53
C ALA A 105 -20.60 -2.03 26.43
N ASP A 106 -19.41 -2.31 26.98
CA ASP A 106 -19.13 -3.46 27.84
C ASP A 106 -18.00 -3.14 28.84
N ALA A 107 -18.41 -2.65 30.02
CA ALA A 107 -17.49 -2.29 31.09
C ALA A 107 -16.75 -3.50 31.69
N ALA A 108 -17.25 -4.73 31.53
CA ALA A 108 -16.55 -5.93 32.02
C ALA A 108 -15.42 -6.33 31.07
N ALA A 109 -15.68 -6.32 29.77
CA ALA A 109 -14.65 -6.53 28.74
C ALA A 109 -13.54 -5.46 28.82
N ALA A 110 -13.91 -4.19 28.96
CA ALA A 110 -12.94 -3.10 29.12
C ALA A 110 -12.00 -3.31 30.32
N ARG A 111 -12.51 -3.80 31.47
CA ARG A 111 -11.68 -4.12 32.64
C ARG A 111 -10.72 -5.29 32.41
N MET A 112 -11.11 -6.30 31.63
CA MET A 112 -10.21 -7.41 31.30
C MET A 112 -9.05 -6.97 30.41
N ILE A 113 -9.34 -6.09 29.43
CA ILE A 113 -8.33 -5.49 28.56
C ILE A 113 -7.39 -4.59 29.38
N GLN A 114 -7.93 -3.77 30.28
CA GLN A 114 -7.12 -2.94 31.18
C GLN A 114 -6.16 -3.79 32.02
N ALA A 115 -6.64 -4.91 32.59
CA ALA A 115 -5.77 -5.81 33.35
C ALA A 115 -4.65 -6.45 32.48
N ARG A 116 -4.86 -6.61 31.16
CA ARG A 116 -3.80 -7.07 30.24
C ARG A 116 -2.77 -5.97 29.99
N ILE A 117 -3.22 -4.73 29.75
CA ILE A 117 -2.36 -3.55 29.61
C ILE A 117 -1.47 -3.41 30.85
N ASP A 118 -2.07 -3.47 32.03
CA ASP A 118 -1.34 -3.32 33.30
C ASP A 118 -0.27 -4.42 33.44
N ARG A 119 -0.59 -5.69 33.10
CA ARG A 119 0.40 -6.78 33.11
C ARG A 119 1.57 -6.56 32.17
N LEU A 120 1.34 -6.02 30.98
CA LEU A 120 2.40 -5.73 30.01
C LEU A 120 3.30 -4.62 30.54
N ILE A 121 2.72 -3.51 31.02
CA ILE A 121 3.46 -2.37 31.55
C ILE A 121 4.23 -2.74 32.83
N ASP A 122 3.64 -3.56 33.71
CA ASP A 122 4.32 -4.06 34.92
C ASP A 122 5.48 -5.02 34.59
N GLY A 123 5.41 -5.69 33.42
CA GLY A 123 6.48 -6.53 32.90
C GLY A 123 7.71 -5.75 32.46
N ASP A 124 7.51 -4.57 31.85
CA ASP A 124 8.58 -3.63 31.51
C ASP A 124 8.03 -2.19 31.41
N ALA A 125 8.45 -1.32 32.33
CA ALA A 125 7.98 0.06 32.41
C ALA A 125 8.26 0.90 31.15
N ARG A 126 9.23 0.48 30.32
CA ARG A 126 9.53 1.15 29.03
C ARG A 126 8.37 1.02 28.03
N ILE A 127 7.57 -0.05 28.14
CA ILE A 127 6.42 -0.31 27.25
C ILE A 127 5.43 0.84 27.31
N GLY A 128 5.03 1.26 28.52
CA GLY A 128 4.07 2.36 28.70
C GLY A 128 4.58 3.68 28.12
N VAL A 129 5.84 4.01 28.38
CA VAL A 129 6.49 5.23 27.85
C VAL A 129 6.55 5.20 26.32
N MET A 130 6.89 4.06 25.73
CA MET A 130 6.99 3.92 24.29
C MET A 130 5.61 3.94 23.63
N ALA A 131 4.60 3.33 24.23
CA ALA A 131 3.22 3.41 23.77
C ALA A 131 2.70 4.87 23.81
N ASP A 132 2.97 5.62 24.88
CA ASP A 132 2.62 7.04 24.97
C ASP A 132 3.33 7.87 23.90
N TRP A 133 4.62 7.59 23.65
CA TRP A 133 5.40 8.25 22.59
C TRP A 133 4.85 7.95 21.19
N LEU A 134 4.52 6.68 20.90
CA LEU A 134 3.92 6.27 19.63
C LEU A 134 2.60 7.00 19.36
N VAL A 135 1.74 7.14 20.38
CA VAL A 135 0.47 7.88 20.27
C VAL A 135 0.71 9.38 20.11
N ALA A 136 1.65 9.97 20.86
CA ALA A 136 1.96 11.39 20.77
C ALA A 136 2.58 11.78 19.41
N ASP A 137 3.51 10.96 18.91
CA ASP A 137 4.11 11.11 17.60
C ASP A 137 3.06 10.96 16.47
N TRP A 138 2.14 10.01 16.61
CA TRP A 138 0.97 9.89 15.73
C TRP A 138 0.06 11.13 15.76
N ALA A 139 -0.27 11.63 16.95
CA ALA A 139 -1.13 12.81 17.13
C ALA A 139 -0.49 14.10 16.58
N GLY A 140 0.85 14.20 16.66
CA GLY A 140 1.63 15.28 16.05
C GLY A 140 1.60 15.22 14.52
N ARG A 141 1.80 14.03 13.93
CA ARG A 141 1.69 13.80 12.47
C ARG A 141 0.29 14.07 11.92
N ARG A 142 -0.76 13.94 12.75
CA ARG A 142 -2.17 14.21 12.39
C ARG A 142 -2.50 15.70 12.15
N HIS A 143 -1.77 16.64 12.77
CA HIS A 143 -2.16 18.06 12.80
C HIS A 143 -1.12 19.04 12.22
N GLY A 144 0.06 18.58 11.79
CA GLY A 144 1.07 19.46 11.20
C GLY A 144 2.15 18.69 10.45
N GLY A 145 2.58 19.22 9.30
CA GLY A 145 3.74 18.70 8.58
C GLY A 145 5.03 18.88 9.39
N MET A 146 5.68 17.74 9.69
CA MET A 146 7.05 17.55 10.24
C MET A 146 7.31 17.94 11.71
N PRO A 147 8.06 17.10 12.45
CA PRO A 147 9.51 16.95 12.28
C PRO A 147 10.00 15.59 11.76
N GLU A 148 11.23 15.60 11.21
CA GLU A 148 12.04 14.49 10.66
C GLU A 148 11.97 13.15 11.44
N PRO A 149 11.86 11.99 10.74
CA PRO A 149 12.05 10.69 11.38
C PRO A 149 13.53 10.38 11.56
N MET A 150 14.06 10.57 12.77
CA MET A 150 15.31 9.90 13.15
C MET A 150 15.03 8.41 13.42
N GLY A 151 15.50 7.60 12.46
CA GLY A 151 16.11 6.28 12.67
C GLY A 151 15.33 5.25 13.47
N ILE A 152 14.78 4.24 12.78
CA ILE A 152 14.77 2.80 13.16
C ILE A 152 14.01 1.98 12.08
N PHE A 153 13.15 2.58 11.27
CA PHE A 153 12.39 1.90 10.19
C PHE A 153 13.06 1.92 8.79
N GLY A 154 14.29 2.44 8.68
CA GLY A 154 14.95 2.70 7.39
C GLY A 154 15.81 1.56 6.81
N MET A 155 15.79 0.34 7.37
CA MET A 155 16.66 -0.74 6.90
C MET A 155 15.89 -2.05 6.70
N LEU A 156 15.24 -2.18 5.54
CA LEU A 156 14.98 -3.47 4.92
C LEU A 156 15.34 -3.38 3.43
N PRO A 157 16.16 -4.29 2.87
CA PRO A 157 16.79 -4.10 1.58
C PRO A 157 15.79 -4.20 0.43
N SER A 158 15.66 -3.06 -0.23
CA SER A 158 15.05 -2.84 -1.53
C SER A 158 15.84 -3.57 -2.63
N LEU A 159 15.43 -4.78 -2.95
CA LEU A 159 15.76 -5.45 -4.20
C LEU A 159 14.43 -6.11 -4.57
N LEU A 160 13.51 -5.48 -5.31
CA LEU A 160 13.56 -5.44 -6.77
C LEU A 160 12.70 -4.31 -7.39
N LEU A 161 12.30 -3.31 -6.60
CA LEU A 161 11.72 -2.03 -7.09
C LEU A 161 12.65 -0.80 -6.90
N ALA A 162 13.85 -1.02 -6.38
CA ALA A 162 14.82 0.03 -6.03
C ALA A 162 15.39 0.82 -7.22
N GLY A 163 15.19 0.38 -8.47
CA GLY A 163 15.76 1.10 -9.61
C GLY A 163 15.09 2.44 -9.89
N ALA A 164 13.76 2.53 -9.73
CA ALA A 164 12.98 3.70 -10.12
C ALA A 164 12.54 4.58 -8.93
N PHE A 165 12.40 4.00 -7.73
CA PHE A 165 11.88 4.69 -6.54
C PHE A 165 12.86 4.72 -5.35
N ALA A 166 14.10 4.21 -5.49
CA ALA A 166 15.08 4.30 -4.42
C ALA A 166 15.47 5.76 -4.14
N GLY A 167 15.34 6.17 -2.88
CA GLY A 167 15.68 7.51 -2.39
C GLY A 167 14.48 8.41 -2.12
N LEU A 168 13.26 7.94 -2.36
CA LEU A 168 12.03 8.68 -2.12
C LEU A 168 11.43 8.31 -0.75
N THR A 169 11.15 9.33 0.07
CA THR A 169 10.67 9.18 1.45
C THR A 169 9.30 8.49 1.49
N THR A 170 9.00 7.80 2.59
CA THR A 170 7.74 7.06 2.84
C THR A 170 6.47 7.93 2.86
N THR A 171 6.58 9.23 2.61
CA THR A 171 5.49 10.21 2.61
C THR A 171 4.75 10.32 1.27
N LEU A 172 5.29 9.74 0.20
CA LEU A 172 4.74 9.88 -1.16
C LEU A 172 3.66 8.84 -1.52
N GLY A 173 3.45 7.83 -0.68
CA GLY A 173 2.37 6.85 -0.83
C GLY A 173 0.97 7.42 -0.54
N LYS A 174 0.88 8.68 -0.11
CA LYS A 174 -0.39 9.37 0.20
C LYS A 174 -0.53 10.64 -0.62
N VAL A 175 -1.73 10.87 -1.14
CA VAL A 175 -2.11 12.12 -1.83
C VAL A 175 -3.05 12.91 -0.91
N PRO A 176 -2.57 13.96 -0.22
CA PRO A 176 -3.39 14.74 0.70
C PRO A 176 -4.58 15.42 0.01
N SER A 177 -5.65 15.69 0.77
CA SER A 177 -6.78 16.50 0.31
C SER A 177 -6.32 17.84 -0.29
N GLY A 178 -6.72 18.11 -1.53
CA GLY A 178 -6.36 19.33 -2.26
C GLY A 178 -4.90 19.39 -2.74
N ALA A 179 -4.15 18.28 -2.71
CA ALA A 179 -2.84 18.19 -3.35
C ALA A 179 -2.96 18.50 -4.84
N ARG A 180 -1.95 19.18 -5.38
CA ARG A 180 -1.88 19.55 -6.80
C ARG A 180 -0.59 19.07 -7.42
N LEU A 181 -0.68 18.51 -8.62
CA LEU A 181 0.47 18.17 -9.42
C LEU A 181 1.25 19.43 -9.81
N THR A 182 2.57 19.32 -9.81
CA THR A 182 3.49 20.39 -10.18
C THR A 182 4.10 20.16 -11.55
N GLY A 183 4.66 21.21 -12.15
CA GLY A 183 5.28 21.12 -13.48
C GLY A 183 4.28 21.01 -14.63
N ALA A 184 4.80 20.69 -15.81
CA ALA A 184 4.02 20.49 -17.03
C ALA A 184 4.26 19.06 -17.54
N ALA A 185 3.19 18.40 -17.97
CA ALA A 185 3.29 17.11 -18.65
C ALA A 185 3.96 17.27 -20.02
N ASP A 186 4.60 16.19 -20.50
CA ASP A 186 4.95 16.12 -21.92
C ASP A 186 3.69 16.29 -22.78
N PRO A 187 3.78 16.95 -23.95
CA PRO A 187 2.67 17.03 -24.87
C PRO A 187 2.19 15.64 -25.27
N VAL A 188 0.88 15.42 -25.22
CA VAL A 188 0.25 14.14 -25.56
C VAL A 188 -0.86 14.35 -26.57
N ARG A 189 -1.08 13.36 -27.42
CA ARG A 189 -2.21 13.29 -28.35
C ARG A 189 -3.09 12.13 -27.95
N VAL A 190 -4.38 12.39 -27.77
CA VAL A 190 -5.40 11.38 -27.49
C VAL A 190 -6.26 11.16 -28.74
N THR A 191 -6.45 9.90 -29.13
CA THR A 191 -7.22 9.49 -30.31
C THR A 191 -8.24 8.43 -29.93
N PRO A 192 -9.54 8.58 -30.26
CA PRO A 192 -10.51 7.52 -30.07
C PRO A 192 -10.20 6.34 -31.01
N THR A 193 -10.22 5.13 -30.46
CA THR A 193 -9.87 3.89 -31.16
C THR A 193 -11.06 2.97 -31.35
N ALA A 194 -12.03 3.01 -30.44
CA ALA A 194 -13.27 2.25 -30.52
C ALA A 194 -14.41 3.00 -29.83
N THR A 195 -15.62 2.84 -30.36
CA THR A 195 -16.86 3.25 -29.69
C THR A 195 -17.84 2.08 -29.62
N SER A 196 -18.60 1.99 -28.54
CA SER A 196 -19.61 0.95 -28.34
C SER A 196 -20.72 1.41 -27.40
N THR A 197 -21.82 0.66 -27.34
CA THR A 197 -22.96 0.92 -26.47
C THR A 197 -23.15 -0.26 -25.52
N PRO A 198 -22.56 -0.25 -24.31
CA PRO A 198 -22.75 -1.32 -23.35
C PRO A 198 -24.22 -1.55 -23.03
N ALA A 199 -24.62 -2.82 -22.88
CA ALA A 199 -26.02 -3.18 -22.61
C ALA A 199 -26.52 -2.84 -21.19
N GLY A 200 -25.64 -2.34 -20.32
CA GLY A 200 -25.95 -1.97 -18.95
C GLY A 200 -24.70 -1.59 -18.17
N ALA A 201 -24.88 -1.18 -16.92
CA ALA A 201 -23.79 -0.85 -16.00
C ALA A 201 -22.91 -2.08 -15.67
N PRO A 202 -21.70 -1.88 -15.12
CA PRO A 202 -20.91 -2.97 -14.57
C PRO A 202 -21.66 -3.72 -13.47
N LYS A 203 -21.42 -5.03 -13.38
CA LYS A 203 -21.98 -5.87 -12.31
C LYS A 203 -20.96 -5.98 -11.19
N GLY A 204 -21.11 -5.15 -10.15
CA GLY A 204 -20.20 -5.15 -9.01
C GLY A 204 -18.82 -4.59 -9.33
N VAL A 205 -17.95 -4.65 -8.33
CA VAL A 205 -16.55 -4.25 -8.37
C VAL A 205 -15.79 -5.07 -9.42
N ALA A 206 -16.03 -6.38 -9.51
CA ALA A 206 -15.35 -7.22 -10.49
C ALA A 206 -15.80 -6.90 -11.92
N GLY A 207 -17.07 -6.56 -12.10
CA GLY A 207 -17.60 -6.09 -13.37
C GLY A 207 -16.95 -4.77 -13.81
N ALA A 208 -16.69 -3.86 -12.86
CA ALA A 208 -16.05 -2.57 -13.13
C ALA A 208 -14.57 -2.74 -13.52
N LEU A 209 -13.80 -3.59 -12.83
CA LEU A 209 -12.42 -3.88 -13.24
C LEU A 209 -12.34 -4.54 -14.62
N LYS A 210 -13.31 -5.39 -14.98
CA LYS A 210 -13.40 -6.00 -16.33
C LYS A 210 -13.71 -5.00 -17.44
N ARG A 211 -14.07 -3.75 -17.11
CA ARG A 211 -14.25 -2.65 -18.08
C ARG A 211 -12.96 -1.88 -18.36
N LEU A 212 -11.85 -2.21 -17.69
CA LEU A 212 -10.55 -1.64 -18.05
C LEU A 212 -10.20 -1.99 -19.52
N PRO A 213 -9.59 -1.07 -20.29
CA PRO A 213 -9.16 -1.34 -21.65
C PRO A 213 -8.20 -2.54 -21.70
N SER A 214 -8.45 -3.51 -22.60
CA SER A 214 -7.64 -4.73 -22.74
C SER A 214 -6.82 -4.79 -24.03
N THR A 215 -6.82 -3.72 -24.83
CA THR A 215 -6.10 -3.61 -26.11
C THR A 215 -5.08 -2.45 -26.05
N SER A 216 -4.75 -1.84 -27.18
CA SER A 216 -3.81 -0.71 -27.25
C SER A 216 -4.32 0.56 -26.55
N ALA A 217 -5.63 0.72 -26.37
CA ALA A 217 -6.20 1.86 -25.65
C ALA A 217 -5.74 1.89 -24.18
N GLN A 218 -5.53 3.08 -23.63
CA GLN A 218 -5.13 3.26 -22.22
C GLN A 218 -6.24 3.79 -21.32
N VAL A 219 -7.21 4.52 -21.89
CA VAL A 219 -8.36 5.06 -21.18
C VAL A 219 -9.62 4.63 -21.89
N ALA A 220 -10.66 4.25 -21.14
CA ALA A 220 -12.01 4.17 -21.67
C ALA A 220 -12.92 5.07 -20.86
N VAL A 221 -13.79 5.82 -21.52
CA VAL A 221 -14.79 6.66 -20.87
C VAL A 221 -16.17 6.15 -21.25
N GLU A 222 -16.99 5.90 -20.24
CA GLU A 222 -18.40 5.58 -20.40
C GLU A 222 -19.23 6.78 -19.96
N LYS A 223 -20.06 7.28 -20.87
CA LYS A 223 -21.04 8.33 -20.64
C LYS A 223 -22.40 7.69 -20.42
N TYR A 224 -22.99 7.95 -19.26
CA TYR A 224 -24.29 7.46 -18.82
C TYR A 224 -25.30 8.59 -18.92
N THR A 225 -26.28 8.44 -19.80
CA THR A 225 -27.44 9.35 -19.86
C THR A 225 -28.50 8.82 -18.91
N MET A 226 -28.80 9.57 -17.86
CA MET A 226 -29.74 9.17 -16.81
C MET A 226 -31.20 9.49 -17.21
N PRO A 227 -32.21 8.86 -16.59
CA PRO A 227 -33.63 9.10 -16.93
C PRO A 227 -34.11 10.55 -16.77
N ASP A 228 -33.47 11.32 -15.89
CA ASP A 228 -33.74 12.75 -15.66
C ASP A 228 -33.03 13.68 -16.66
N GLY A 229 -32.23 13.11 -17.57
CA GLY A 229 -31.42 13.84 -18.55
C GLY A 229 -30.05 14.27 -18.03
N ALA A 230 -29.71 14.00 -16.76
CA ALA A 230 -28.36 14.23 -16.24
C ALA A 230 -27.36 13.28 -16.92
N THR A 231 -26.12 13.74 -17.07
CA THR A 231 -25.03 12.91 -17.57
C THR A 231 -24.09 12.56 -16.43
N ARG A 232 -23.61 11.31 -16.42
CA ARG A 232 -22.53 10.85 -15.54
C ARG A 232 -21.45 10.18 -16.37
N TYR A 233 -20.22 10.24 -15.91
CA TYR A 233 -19.11 9.58 -16.56
C TYR A 233 -18.46 8.58 -15.62
N VAL A 234 -18.09 7.43 -16.17
CA VAL A 234 -17.18 6.48 -15.50
C VAL A 234 -15.96 6.31 -16.40
N THR A 235 -14.78 6.68 -15.89
CA THR A 235 -13.52 6.51 -16.62
C THR A 235 -12.74 5.32 -16.09
N TYR A 236 -12.20 4.51 -16.99
CA TYR A 236 -11.46 3.29 -16.72
C TYR A 236 -10.03 3.46 -17.22
N VAL A 237 -9.07 3.43 -16.30
CA VAL A 237 -7.67 3.75 -16.57
C VAL A 237 -6.80 2.54 -16.25
N LYS A 238 -6.15 1.98 -17.27
CA LYS A 238 -5.30 0.81 -17.11
C LYS A 238 -3.96 1.15 -16.45
N GLY A 239 -3.21 0.09 -16.13
CA GLY A 239 -1.87 0.17 -15.57
C GLY A 239 -0.78 0.33 -16.64
N THR A 240 0.46 0.43 -16.18
CA THR A 240 1.65 0.58 -17.01
C THR A 240 1.71 -0.44 -18.15
N GLN A 241 2.01 0.04 -19.36
CA GLN A 241 2.20 -0.79 -20.56
C GLN A 241 3.68 -1.01 -20.86
N ASN A 242 4.49 0.02 -20.66
CA ASN A 242 5.94 -0.10 -20.71
C ASN A 242 6.54 0.00 -19.30
N SER A 243 6.82 -1.15 -18.69
CA SER A 243 7.44 -1.26 -17.37
C SER A 243 8.98 -1.24 -17.42
N VAL A 244 9.59 -1.07 -18.59
CA VAL A 244 11.05 -1.06 -18.76
C VAL A 244 11.58 0.33 -18.37
N PRO A 245 12.35 0.48 -17.26
CA PRO A 245 12.66 1.81 -16.73
C PRO A 245 13.47 2.71 -17.66
N TRP A 246 14.37 2.15 -18.47
CA TRP A 246 15.21 2.91 -19.40
C TRP A 246 14.50 3.29 -20.71
N GLU A 247 13.29 2.77 -20.96
CA GLU A 247 12.42 3.13 -22.09
C GLU A 247 11.34 4.13 -21.67
N GLY A 248 11.38 4.61 -20.42
CA GLY A 248 10.49 5.67 -19.95
C GLY A 248 10.72 6.99 -20.71
N GLY A 249 9.64 7.64 -21.08
CA GLY A 249 9.63 8.89 -21.85
C GLY A 249 9.60 8.70 -23.36
N GLU A 250 9.41 7.47 -23.84
CA GLU A 250 9.14 7.18 -25.25
C GLU A 250 7.69 7.49 -25.63
N ASP A 251 7.19 6.91 -26.73
CA ASP A 251 5.93 7.30 -27.34
C ASP A 251 4.71 6.95 -26.46
N ASP A 252 4.74 5.87 -25.66
CA ASP A 252 3.62 5.47 -24.78
C ASP A 252 3.65 6.20 -23.43
N PRO A 253 2.63 7.03 -23.10
CA PRO A 253 2.56 7.74 -21.82
C PRO A 253 2.29 6.83 -20.62
N TRP A 254 1.85 5.58 -20.78
CA TRP A 254 1.65 4.62 -19.69
C TRP A 254 2.95 3.87 -19.36
N ASP A 255 3.98 4.62 -18.95
CA ASP A 255 5.33 4.10 -18.73
C ASP A 255 5.91 4.43 -17.35
N MET A 256 7.17 4.01 -17.12
CA MET A 256 7.89 4.27 -15.88
C MET A 256 8.22 5.75 -15.65
N LYS A 257 8.35 6.57 -16.70
CA LYS A 257 8.55 8.02 -16.53
C LYS A 257 7.31 8.63 -15.88
N SER A 258 6.13 8.35 -16.42
CA SER A 258 4.90 8.90 -15.88
C SER A 258 4.50 8.28 -14.53
N ASN A 259 4.92 7.04 -14.23
CA ASN A 259 4.86 6.51 -12.86
C ASN A 259 5.67 7.35 -11.88
N LEU A 260 6.92 7.67 -12.24
CA LEU A 260 7.82 8.43 -11.38
C LEU A 260 7.32 9.87 -11.16
N GLU A 261 6.85 10.51 -12.24
CA GLU A 261 6.26 11.86 -12.19
C GLU A 261 5.09 11.90 -11.22
N LEU A 262 4.09 11.01 -11.41
CA LEU A 262 2.89 10.97 -10.56
C LEU A 262 3.24 10.71 -9.09
N TYR A 263 4.10 9.72 -8.85
CA TYR A 263 4.49 9.37 -7.49
C TYR A 263 5.23 10.51 -6.77
N GLN A 264 5.93 11.37 -7.51
CA GLN A 264 6.60 12.57 -7.00
C GLN A 264 5.70 13.81 -6.93
N GLY A 265 4.41 13.70 -7.29
CA GLY A 265 3.50 14.84 -7.35
C GLY A 265 3.76 15.77 -8.54
N GLN A 266 4.27 15.24 -9.65
CA GLN A 266 4.47 15.96 -10.91
C GLN A 266 3.45 15.55 -11.96
N ARG A 267 3.03 16.51 -12.77
CA ARG A 267 2.04 16.29 -13.82
C ARG A 267 2.63 15.41 -14.92
N SER A 268 2.04 14.24 -15.13
CA SER A 268 2.52 13.27 -16.12
C SER A 268 1.72 13.31 -17.42
N ALA A 269 2.32 12.76 -18.48
CA ALA A 269 1.66 12.61 -19.78
C ALA A 269 0.43 11.67 -19.70
N SER A 270 0.46 10.63 -18.86
CA SER A 270 -0.71 9.73 -18.66
C SER A 270 -1.86 10.41 -17.92
N TYR A 271 -1.56 11.28 -16.94
CA TYR A 271 -2.59 12.09 -16.31
C TYR A 271 -3.22 13.08 -17.29
N GLN A 272 -2.39 13.81 -18.05
CA GLN A 272 -2.89 14.73 -19.06
C GLN A 272 -3.76 14.03 -20.11
N ALA A 273 -3.34 12.87 -20.59
CA ALA A 273 -4.11 12.08 -21.54
C ALA A 273 -5.46 11.63 -20.98
N THR A 274 -5.55 11.34 -19.68
CA THR A 274 -6.81 10.96 -19.04
C THR A 274 -7.78 12.14 -19.00
N VAL A 275 -7.30 13.34 -18.66
CA VAL A 275 -8.11 14.57 -18.71
C VAL A 275 -8.55 14.89 -20.13
N ASP A 276 -7.65 14.78 -21.10
CA ASP A 276 -7.96 15.02 -22.52
C ASP A 276 -8.96 14.00 -23.07
N ALA A 277 -8.90 12.73 -22.63
CA ALA A 277 -9.87 11.69 -22.99
C ALA A 277 -11.27 11.96 -22.42
N LEU A 278 -11.36 12.41 -21.16
CA LEU A 278 -12.62 12.82 -20.54
C LEU A 278 -13.25 13.99 -21.30
N ALA A 279 -12.47 15.03 -21.60
CA ALA A 279 -12.93 16.17 -22.40
C ALA A 279 -13.36 15.73 -23.82
N ALA A 280 -12.60 14.83 -24.46
CA ALA A 280 -12.94 14.30 -25.78
C ALA A 280 -14.22 13.42 -25.77
N ALA A 281 -14.55 12.79 -24.65
CA ALA A 281 -15.81 12.08 -24.43
C ALA A 281 -16.99 13.03 -24.11
N GLY A 282 -16.73 14.33 -23.94
CA GLY A 282 -17.73 15.36 -23.71
C GLY A 282 -17.94 15.75 -22.25
N ALA A 283 -17.09 15.28 -21.31
CA ALA A 283 -17.18 15.69 -19.91
C ALA A 283 -16.73 17.15 -19.74
N GLU A 284 -17.57 17.95 -19.09
CA GLU A 284 -17.32 19.36 -18.81
C GLU A 284 -16.97 19.57 -17.32
N PRO A 285 -16.28 20.68 -16.97
CA PRO A 285 -16.09 21.08 -15.57
C PRO A 285 -17.38 21.06 -14.77
N GLY A 286 -17.35 20.39 -13.61
CA GLY A 286 -18.49 20.19 -12.71
C GLY A 286 -19.34 18.95 -13.01
N ASP A 287 -19.13 18.27 -14.13
CA ASP A 287 -19.79 16.99 -14.40
C ASP A 287 -19.35 15.92 -13.41
N ARG A 288 -20.26 14.99 -13.13
CA ARG A 288 -19.99 13.82 -12.30
C ARG A 288 -19.09 12.83 -13.03
N VAL A 289 -17.89 12.60 -12.51
CA VAL A 289 -16.90 11.66 -13.06
C VAL A 289 -16.42 10.70 -11.97
N ASP A 290 -16.88 9.45 -12.02
CA ASP A 290 -16.33 8.38 -11.18
C ASP A 290 -15.19 7.67 -11.93
N ILE A 291 -14.23 7.09 -11.21
CA ILE A 291 -13.00 6.53 -11.82
C ILE A 291 -12.68 5.14 -11.30
N VAL A 292 -12.29 4.26 -12.23
CA VAL A 292 -11.77 2.91 -11.98
C VAL A 292 -10.32 2.85 -12.47
N GLY A 293 -9.37 2.69 -11.56
CA GLY A 293 -7.93 2.76 -11.86
C GLY A 293 -7.18 1.50 -11.45
N TYR A 294 -6.34 0.96 -12.32
CA TYR A 294 -5.42 -0.14 -11.99
C TYR A 294 -3.97 0.34 -12.00
N SER A 295 -3.21 0.01 -10.94
CA SER A 295 -1.79 0.34 -10.81
C SER A 295 -1.55 1.86 -10.98
N GLN A 296 -0.85 2.30 -12.03
CA GLN A 296 -0.71 3.72 -12.42
C GLN A 296 -2.05 4.47 -12.48
N GLY A 297 -3.10 3.82 -12.97
CA GLY A 297 -4.45 4.40 -13.04
C GLY A 297 -5.02 4.77 -11.67
N GLY A 298 -4.58 4.12 -10.59
CA GLY A 298 -4.95 4.52 -9.23
C GLY A 298 -4.28 5.82 -8.78
N MET A 299 -3.04 6.09 -9.18
CA MET A 299 -2.40 7.41 -8.93
C MET A 299 -3.12 8.52 -9.72
N ILE A 300 -3.51 8.22 -10.96
CA ILE A 300 -4.31 9.14 -11.79
C ILE A 300 -5.66 9.41 -11.13
N ALA A 301 -6.33 8.37 -10.62
CA ALA A 301 -7.58 8.50 -9.87
C ALA A 301 -7.43 9.43 -8.66
N ALA A 302 -6.36 9.23 -7.89
CA ALA A 302 -6.09 10.04 -6.71
C ALA A 302 -5.95 11.52 -7.06
N HIS A 303 -5.17 11.85 -8.09
CA HIS A 303 -5.03 13.24 -8.50
C HIS A 303 -6.29 13.82 -9.16
N LEU A 304 -7.01 13.04 -9.97
CA LEU A 304 -8.27 13.48 -10.57
C LEU A 304 -9.28 13.89 -9.49
N ALA A 305 -9.35 13.13 -8.39
CA ALA A 305 -10.24 13.42 -7.28
C ALA A 305 -9.83 14.66 -6.45
N MET A 306 -8.55 15.03 -6.46
CA MET A 306 -8.02 16.11 -5.61
C MET A 306 -7.95 17.47 -6.31
N GLU A 307 -7.72 17.48 -7.63
CA GLU A 307 -7.40 18.72 -8.34
C GLU A 307 -8.11 18.94 -9.67
N SER A 308 -8.88 17.96 -10.16
CA SER A 308 -9.62 18.17 -11.41
C SER A 308 -10.81 19.11 -11.22
N ASP A 309 -11.30 19.65 -12.33
CA ASP A 309 -12.51 20.47 -12.32
C ASP A 309 -13.80 19.62 -12.32
N TYR A 310 -13.71 18.29 -12.22
CA TYR A 310 -14.85 17.37 -12.20
C TYR A 310 -15.35 17.11 -10.78
N ASP A 311 -16.63 16.76 -10.63
CA ASP A 311 -17.14 16.19 -9.38
C ASP A 311 -16.78 14.70 -9.34
N VAL A 312 -15.67 14.35 -8.71
CA VAL A 312 -15.23 12.97 -8.54
C VAL A 312 -15.63 12.49 -7.15
N ALA A 313 -16.65 11.64 -7.05
CA ALA A 313 -17.07 11.15 -5.74
C ALA A 313 -17.15 9.63 -5.56
N LEU A 314 -16.74 8.84 -6.56
CA LEU A 314 -16.32 7.47 -6.35
C LEU A 314 -14.99 7.17 -7.07
N GLN A 315 -14.06 6.58 -6.33
CA GLN A 315 -12.84 6.00 -6.84
C GLN A 315 -12.80 4.51 -6.53
N LEU A 316 -12.60 3.69 -7.54
CA LEU A 316 -12.29 2.26 -7.40
C LEU A 316 -10.85 2.02 -7.88
N THR A 317 -9.95 1.68 -6.98
CA THR A 317 -8.55 1.43 -7.31
C THR A 317 -8.14 -0.02 -7.04
N ALA A 318 -7.27 -0.57 -7.89
CA ALA A 318 -6.71 -1.90 -7.72
C ALA A 318 -5.18 -1.84 -7.85
N GLY A 319 -4.46 -2.28 -6.82
CA GLY A 319 -3.00 -2.30 -6.79
C GLY A 319 -2.36 -0.92 -6.92
N SER A 320 -3.03 0.13 -6.47
CA SER A 320 -2.45 1.47 -6.55
C SER A 320 -1.24 1.61 -5.62
N PRO A 321 -0.13 2.22 -6.08
CA PRO A 321 0.99 2.55 -5.22
C PRO A 321 0.75 3.82 -4.38
N GLN A 322 -0.43 4.45 -4.47
CA GLN A 322 -0.80 5.61 -3.67
C GLN A 322 -2.25 5.50 -3.19
N GLU A 323 -2.53 6.10 -2.04
CA GLU A 323 -3.89 6.25 -1.51
C GLU A 323 -4.29 7.74 -1.44
N SER A 324 -5.52 8.05 -1.85
CA SER A 324 -6.08 9.40 -1.74
C SER A 324 -6.55 9.70 -0.33
N SER A 325 -6.24 10.87 0.22
CA SER A 325 -6.86 11.39 1.44
C SER A 325 -8.12 12.20 1.10
N LEU A 326 -9.19 11.49 0.75
CA LEU A 326 -10.51 12.00 0.40
C LEU A 326 -11.28 12.67 1.55
N ASP A 327 -12.17 13.58 1.16
CA ASP A 327 -13.18 14.17 2.05
C ASP A 327 -14.42 13.27 2.20
N ASP A 328 -15.27 13.57 3.19
CA ASP A 328 -16.46 12.77 3.52
C ASP A 328 -17.49 12.67 2.37
N GLY A 329 -17.39 13.51 1.33
CA GLY A 329 -18.25 13.49 0.15
C GLY A 329 -17.80 12.51 -0.94
N GLN A 330 -16.56 12.02 -0.86
CA GLN A 330 -15.96 11.14 -1.86
C GLN A 330 -15.78 9.73 -1.30
N THR A 331 -16.08 8.71 -2.08
CA THR A 331 -15.97 7.30 -1.67
C THR A 331 -14.75 6.63 -2.31
N LEU A 332 -13.92 5.96 -1.51
CA LEU A 332 -12.77 5.17 -1.97
C LEU A 332 -13.05 3.68 -1.76
N ILE A 333 -12.99 2.92 -2.85
CA ILE A 333 -12.98 1.46 -2.84
C ILE A 333 -11.60 1.01 -3.31
N GLN A 334 -10.76 0.54 -2.41
CA GLN A 334 -9.39 0.17 -2.71
C GLN A 334 -9.21 -1.34 -2.60
N LEU A 335 -8.67 -1.98 -3.63
CA LEU A 335 -8.23 -3.36 -3.58
C LEU A 335 -6.70 -3.38 -3.51
N SER A 336 -6.16 -4.02 -2.48
CA SER A 336 -4.71 -4.08 -2.23
C SER A 336 -4.30 -5.50 -1.85
N HIS A 337 -3.18 -5.99 -2.35
CA HIS A 337 -2.64 -7.28 -1.91
C HIS A 337 -1.44 -7.10 -0.98
N SER A 338 -1.40 -7.85 0.11
CA SER A 338 -0.33 -7.77 1.12
C SER A 338 1.01 -8.33 0.64
N ASP A 339 1.00 -9.11 -0.44
CA ASP A 339 2.17 -9.65 -1.16
C ASP A 339 2.50 -8.86 -2.45
N ASP A 340 1.73 -7.83 -2.79
CA ASP A 340 2.01 -6.96 -3.95
C ASP A 340 2.99 -5.82 -3.60
N VAL A 341 4.20 -5.91 -4.16
CA VAL A 341 5.28 -4.93 -3.99
C VAL A 341 4.95 -3.53 -4.50
N VAL A 342 4.04 -3.38 -5.46
CA VAL A 342 3.60 -2.09 -5.98
C VAL A 342 2.60 -1.46 -5.01
N ALA A 343 1.59 -2.22 -4.57
CA ALA A 343 0.59 -1.75 -3.61
C ALA A 343 1.23 -1.34 -2.27
N LYS A 344 2.30 -2.03 -1.84
CA LYS A 344 3.09 -1.66 -0.66
C LYS A 344 3.68 -0.24 -0.70
N LEU A 345 3.87 0.35 -1.88
CA LEU A 345 4.34 1.73 -2.01
C LEU A 345 3.35 2.76 -1.48
N ALA A 346 2.07 2.40 -1.32
CA ALA A 346 1.06 3.26 -0.68
C ALA A 346 1.33 3.50 0.83
N ALA A 347 2.44 2.97 1.36
CA ALA A 347 2.92 3.20 2.72
C ALA A 347 1.89 2.82 3.80
N GLY A 348 1.14 1.75 3.57
CA GLY A 348 0.16 1.20 4.50
C GLY A 348 -1.21 1.90 4.51
N GLY A 349 -1.44 2.89 3.64
CA GLY A 349 -2.73 3.59 3.55
C GLY A 349 -3.07 4.44 4.79
N SER A 350 -4.33 4.86 4.89
CA SER A 350 -4.83 5.78 5.92
C SER A 350 -5.20 5.01 7.18
N ALA A 351 -4.53 5.36 8.29
CA ALA A 351 -4.74 4.75 9.61
C ALA A 351 -6.17 4.81 10.15
N THR A 352 -7.00 5.71 9.64
CA THR A 352 -8.41 5.84 10.08
C THR A 352 -9.39 5.66 8.92
N GLY A 353 -8.93 5.21 7.77
CA GLY A 353 -9.70 5.35 6.55
C GLY A 353 -9.76 6.77 6.02
N THR A 354 -10.39 6.90 4.87
CA THR A 354 -10.51 8.15 4.15
C THR A 354 -11.74 8.12 3.25
N GLY A 355 -12.30 9.29 2.98
CA GLY A 355 -13.55 9.39 2.25
C GLY A 355 -14.78 9.19 3.13
N SER A 356 -15.91 8.96 2.48
CA SER A 356 -17.20 8.70 3.11
C SER A 356 -17.17 7.45 4.02
N PRO A 357 -18.13 7.29 4.95
CA PRO A 357 -18.26 6.08 5.76
C PRO A 357 -18.40 4.77 4.96
N ASP A 358 -18.75 4.86 3.67
CA ASP A 358 -18.88 3.73 2.76
C ASP A 358 -17.54 3.35 2.09
N SER A 359 -16.48 4.15 2.29
CA SER A 359 -15.13 3.81 1.82
C SER A 359 -14.57 2.57 2.51
N PHE A 360 -13.78 1.79 1.79
CA PHE A 360 -13.02 0.69 2.35
C PHE A 360 -11.80 0.30 1.51
N THR A 361 -10.86 -0.34 2.19
CA THR A 361 -9.76 -1.10 1.60
C THR A 361 -10.02 -2.58 1.82
N ALA A 362 -10.05 -3.35 0.74
CA ALA A 362 -10.12 -4.80 0.76
C ALA A 362 -8.71 -5.38 0.52
N THR A 363 -8.23 -6.15 1.49
CA THR A 363 -6.88 -6.74 1.47
C THR A 363 -6.93 -8.26 1.50
N ARG A 364 -6.04 -8.89 0.73
CA ARG A 364 -5.76 -10.33 0.82
C ARG A 364 -4.32 -10.62 0.45
N GLU A 365 -3.85 -11.79 0.82
CA GLU A 365 -2.62 -12.39 0.31
C GLU A 365 -2.96 -13.32 -0.86
N VAL A 366 -2.29 -13.19 -2.00
CA VAL A 366 -2.60 -13.98 -3.21
C VAL A 366 -1.85 -15.30 -3.23
N ASP A 367 -0.56 -15.31 -2.90
CA ASP A 367 0.26 -16.52 -2.82
C ASP A 367 1.00 -16.62 -1.48
N PRO A 368 0.45 -17.34 -0.49
CA PRO A 368 1.03 -17.47 0.85
C PRO A 368 2.23 -18.44 0.92
N GLN A 369 2.65 -19.06 -0.20
CA GLN A 369 3.81 -19.96 -0.20
C GLN A 369 5.08 -19.20 -0.62
N ASP A 370 5.86 -18.78 0.37
CA ASP A 370 7.21 -18.23 0.18
C ASP A 370 8.08 -19.16 -0.70
N GLY A 371 8.38 -18.71 -1.92
CA GLY A 371 9.22 -19.44 -2.88
C GLY A 371 10.33 -18.57 -3.45
N VAL A 372 11.40 -19.19 -3.94
CA VAL A 372 12.56 -18.55 -4.61
C VAL A 372 12.22 -17.73 -5.87
N PHE A 373 10.93 -17.56 -6.19
CA PHE A 373 10.40 -16.77 -7.30
C PHE A 373 9.36 -15.71 -6.85
N ASP A 374 9.49 -15.15 -5.65
CA ASP A 374 8.78 -13.95 -5.13
C ASP A 374 9.12 -12.63 -5.89
N LEU A 375 9.49 -12.80 -7.14
CA LEU A 375 9.85 -11.78 -8.11
C LEU A 375 8.79 -11.62 -9.19
N SER A 376 7.79 -12.49 -9.18
CA SER A 376 6.72 -12.44 -10.14
C SER A 376 5.75 -11.31 -9.75
N LEU A 377 5.42 -10.42 -10.69
CA LEU A 377 4.31 -9.46 -10.52
C LEU A 377 2.93 -10.15 -10.54
N GLN A 378 2.86 -11.44 -10.18
CA GLN A 378 1.61 -12.21 -10.15
C GLN A 378 0.61 -11.67 -9.12
N PRO A 379 1.01 -11.33 -7.87
CA PRO A 379 0.10 -10.65 -6.94
C PRO A 379 -0.36 -9.29 -7.47
N HIS A 380 0.45 -8.63 -8.30
CA HIS A 380 0.07 -7.37 -8.92
C HIS A 380 -0.87 -7.55 -10.13
N ALA A 381 -1.01 -8.76 -10.69
CA ALA A 381 -1.74 -8.97 -11.94
C ALA A 381 -3.23 -8.59 -11.83
N ILE A 382 -3.78 -8.00 -12.89
CA ILE A 382 -5.18 -7.54 -12.90
C ILE A 382 -6.16 -8.71 -12.69
N GLU A 383 -5.82 -9.91 -13.15
CA GLU A 383 -6.62 -11.12 -12.93
C GLU A 383 -6.76 -11.44 -11.44
N ALA A 384 -5.66 -11.31 -10.67
CA ALA A 384 -5.70 -11.51 -9.23
C ALA A 384 -6.59 -10.45 -8.55
N TYR A 385 -6.53 -9.20 -8.98
CA TYR A 385 -7.41 -8.15 -8.46
C TYR A 385 -8.89 -8.34 -8.84
N ILE A 386 -9.17 -8.88 -10.03
CA ILE A 386 -10.53 -9.24 -10.44
C ILE A 386 -11.09 -10.34 -9.54
N GLU A 387 -10.28 -11.33 -9.17
CA GLU A 387 -10.70 -12.36 -8.21
C GLU A 387 -10.99 -11.76 -6.82
N THR A 388 -10.16 -10.83 -6.34
CA THR A 388 -10.40 -10.10 -5.08
C THR A 388 -11.70 -9.32 -5.15
N ALA A 389 -11.95 -8.64 -6.26
CA ALA A 389 -13.19 -7.92 -6.49
C ALA A 389 -14.42 -8.85 -6.47
N GLN A 390 -14.30 -10.09 -6.98
CA GLN A 390 -15.38 -11.08 -6.88
C GLN A 390 -15.64 -11.53 -5.44
N MET A 391 -14.61 -11.55 -4.60
CA MET A 391 -14.77 -11.83 -3.17
C MET A 391 -15.44 -10.65 -2.45
N VAL A 392 -15.10 -9.41 -2.82
CA VAL A 392 -15.80 -8.21 -2.33
C VAL A 392 -17.27 -8.23 -2.73
N ASP A 393 -17.57 -8.53 -4.00
CA ASP A 393 -18.94 -8.65 -4.52
C ASP A 393 -19.76 -9.75 -3.82
N ALA A 394 -19.10 -10.75 -3.23
CA ALA A 394 -19.72 -11.84 -2.47
C ALA A 394 -19.71 -11.61 -0.94
N SER A 395 -19.10 -10.51 -0.47
CA SER A 395 -18.96 -10.20 0.95
C SER A 395 -20.28 -9.71 1.54
N SER A 396 -20.50 -10.00 2.81
CA SER A 396 -21.58 -9.42 3.62
C SER A 396 -21.12 -8.20 4.42
N ASP A 397 -19.98 -7.60 4.06
CA ASP A 397 -19.55 -6.34 4.65
C ASP A 397 -20.55 -5.23 4.27
N PRO A 398 -21.11 -4.48 5.24
CA PRO A 398 -22.12 -3.46 4.95
C PRO A 398 -21.69 -2.43 3.91
N ARG A 399 -20.39 -2.12 3.81
CA ARG A 399 -19.85 -1.15 2.84
C ARG A 399 -19.78 -1.75 1.44
N ALA A 400 -19.46 -3.04 1.33
CA ALA A 400 -19.53 -3.76 0.06
C ALA A 400 -20.99 -3.86 -0.43
N GLU A 401 -21.94 -4.15 0.47
CA GLU A 401 -23.38 -4.17 0.14
C GLU A 401 -23.90 -2.77 -0.25
N ALA A 402 -23.39 -1.70 0.37
CA ALA A 402 -23.79 -0.33 0.05
C ALA A 402 -23.50 0.04 -1.43
N LEU A 403 -22.47 -0.56 -2.04
CA LEU A 403 -22.15 -0.35 -3.46
C LEU A 403 -23.24 -0.81 -4.42
N ASP A 404 -24.12 -1.73 -4.02
CA ASP A 404 -25.25 -2.15 -4.85
C ASP A 404 -26.18 -0.97 -5.20
N ALA A 405 -26.23 0.06 -4.36
CA ALA A 405 -26.96 1.29 -4.66
C ALA A 405 -26.34 2.04 -5.85
N TYR A 406 -25.02 2.20 -5.83
CA TYR A 406 -24.26 2.84 -6.90
C TYR A 406 -24.41 2.08 -8.23
N TRP A 407 -24.24 0.75 -8.22
CA TRP A 407 -24.38 -0.06 -9.44
C TRP A 407 -25.81 -0.04 -10.01
N ARG A 408 -26.82 -0.04 -9.14
CA ARG A 408 -28.22 0.04 -9.55
C ARG A 408 -28.53 1.39 -10.18
N GLU A 409 -28.03 2.47 -9.58
CA GLU A 409 -28.22 3.82 -10.10
C GLU A 409 -27.58 3.98 -11.49
N LEU A 410 -26.34 3.53 -11.70
CA LEU A 410 -25.75 3.47 -13.03
C LEU A 410 -26.56 2.59 -13.99
N GLY A 411 -27.17 1.51 -13.47
CA GLY A 411 -28.01 0.59 -14.22
C GLY A 411 -29.33 1.18 -14.70
N ASP A 412 -29.79 2.29 -14.11
CA ASP A 412 -31.00 3.01 -14.53
C ASP A 412 -30.75 3.91 -15.75
N ALA A 413 -29.51 4.06 -16.20
CA ALA A 413 -29.17 4.84 -17.38
C ALA A 413 -29.96 4.36 -18.62
N VAL A 414 -30.51 5.32 -19.37
CA VAL A 414 -31.28 5.05 -20.59
C VAL A 414 -30.36 4.79 -21.79
N GLU A 415 -29.14 5.28 -21.72
CA GLU A 415 -28.10 5.10 -22.73
C GLU A 415 -26.72 5.10 -22.07
N ILE A 416 -25.84 4.22 -22.56
CA ILE A 416 -24.44 4.16 -22.16
C ILE A 416 -23.59 4.21 -23.43
N GLU A 417 -22.79 5.26 -23.58
CA GLU A 417 -21.84 5.40 -24.68
C GLU A 417 -20.43 5.15 -24.16
N ARG A 418 -19.71 4.18 -24.72
CA ARG A 418 -18.32 3.89 -24.36
C ARG A 418 -17.38 4.30 -25.48
N THR A 419 -16.35 5.08 -25.15
CA THR A 419 -15.25 5.41 -26.06
C THR A 419 -13.92 4.98 -25.47
N GLU A 420 -13.10 4.25 -26.24
CA GLU A 420 -11.75 3.85 -25.86
C GLU A 420 -10.73 4.73 -26.56
N PHE A 421 -9.73 5.19 -25.82
CA PHE A 421 -8.75 6.18 -26.26
C PHE A 421 -7.34 5.62 -26.19
N HIS A 422 -6.60 5.85 -27.28
CA HIS A 422 -5.16 5.65 -27.32
C HIS A 422 -4.45 7.00 -27.24
N ALA A 423 -3.40 7.05 -26.41
CA ALA A 423 -2.60 8.22 -26.16
C ALA A 423 -1.14 7.97 -26.56
N GLU A 424 -0.53 8.97 -27.19
CA GLU A 424 0.89 8.96 -27.57
C GLU A 424 1.53 10.31 -27.25
N ARG A 425 2.76 10.31 -26.71
CA ARG A 425 3.55 11.52 -26.55
C ARG A 425 3.87 12.13 -27.91
N VAL A 426 3.73 13.44 -28.03
CA VAL A 426 4.08 14.19 -29.24
C VAL A 426 5.53 14.65 -29.13
N LYS A 427 6.38 14.19 -30.05
CA LYS A 427 7.77 14.67 -30.17
C LYS A 427 7.75 16.16 -30.53
N GLN A 428 8.44 16.97 -29.74
CA GLN A 428 8.61 18.40 -29.98
C GLN A 428 9.51 18.69 -31.18
#